data_AF-A0A7Z9H0J6-F1
#
_entry.id   AF-A0A7Z9H0J6-F1
#
_cell.length_a   1.000
_cell.length_b   1.000
_cell.length_c   1.000
_cell.angle_alpha   90.00
_cell.angle_beta   90.00
_cell.angle_gamma   90.00
#
_symmetry.space_group_name_H-M   'P 1'
#
loop_
_entity.id
_entity.type
_entity.pdbx_description
1 polymer ?
#
loop_
_entity_poly.entity_id
_entity_poly.type
_entity_poly.pdbx_seq_one_letter_code
_entity_poly.pdbx_strand_id
1 'polypeptide(L)'
;MLCQRCQVSAPTRDVTFYQNVGLLVMRFSSCVDGQLCKSCLHKTFWTMTMVNLVFGWWGIISLIVTPFFILNNIWRYVANLGMEPVPLDATYLELTDEVIERINPFV
;
A
#
# COMPACT_ATOMS: atom_id res chain seq x y z
N MET A 1 -9.29 1.66 13.26
CA MET A 1 -8.33 0.53 13.16
C MET A 1 -6.94 1.14 12.95
N LEU A 2 -5.86 0.37 13.12
CA LEU A 2 -4.51 0.89 12.90
C LEU A 2 -4.09 0.72 11.46
N CYS A 3 -3.50 1.75 10.87
CA CYS A 3 -2.90 1.62 9.54
C CYS A 3 -1.60 0.81 9.65
N GLN A 4 -1.49 -0.28 8.89
CA GLN A 4 -0.30 -1.13 8.89
C GLN A 4 0.96 -0.44 8.30
N ARG A 5 0.78 0.68 7.60
CA ARG A 5 1.89 1.43 6.99
C ARG A 5 2.43 2.56 7.87
N CYS A 6 1.55 3.39 8.46
CA CYS A 6 1.98 4.52 9.30
C CYS A 6 1.75 4.31 10.80
N GLN A 7 1.09 3.22 11.21
CA GLN A 7 0.80 2.88 12.61
C GLN A 7 -0.04 3.92 13.36
N VAL A 8 -0.77 4.75 12.62
CA VAL A 8 -1.73 5.73 13.16
C VAL A 8 -3.13 5.12 13.22
N SER A 9 -3.89 5.47 14.27
CA SER A 9 -5.31 5.08 14.40
C SER A 9 -6.18 5.93 13.47
N ALA A 10 -6.74 5.31 12.44
CA ALA A 10 -7.58 5.98 11.45
C ALA A 10 -8.59 4.99 10.83
N PRO A 11 -9.59 5.48 10.07
CA PRO A 11 -10.36 4.61 9.18
C PRO A 11 -9.43 3.96 8.16
N THR A 12 -9.41 2.63 8.12
CA THR A 12 -8.61 1.84 7.18
C THR A 12 -9.50 1.02 6.26
N ARG A 13 -8.95 0.65 5.10
CA ARG A 13 -9.54 -0.33 4.20
C ARG A 13 -8.49 -1.36 3.81
N ASP A 14 -8.95 -2.58 3.62
CA ASP A 14 -8.14 -3.66 3.08
C ASP A 14 -7.96 -3.45 1.58
N VAL A 15 -6.72 -3.19 1.15
CA VAL A 15 -6.41 -2.93 -0.25
C VAL A 15 -5.11 -3.59 -0.67
N THR A 16 -5.10 -4.04 -1.92
CA THR A 16 -3.94 -4.67 -2.55
C THR A 16 -3.54 -3.87 -3.78
N PHE A 17 -2.35 -3.29 -3.79
CA PHE A 17 -1.78 -2.63 -4.97
C PHE A 17 -0.62 -3.46 -5.53
N TYR A 18 -0.50 -3.46 -6.85
CA TYR A 18 0.51 -4.23 -7.56
C TYR A 18 1.48 -3.31 -8.30
N GLN A 19 2.74 -3.70 -8.30
CA GLN A 19 3.82 -3.06 -9.02
C GLN A 19 4.49 -4.08 -9.94
N ASN A 20 4.90 -3.62 -11.12
CA ASN A 20 5.57 -4.38 -12.15
C ASN A 20 6.63 -3.54 -12.83
N VAL A 21 7.85 -4.05 -12.83
CA VAL A 21 8.99 -3.52 -13.57
C VAL A 21 9.34 -4.55 -14.63
N GLY A 22 9.14 -4.18 -15.89
CA GLY A 22 9.58 -4.96 -17.04
C GLY A 22 11.03 -4.63 -17.37
N LEU A 23 11.82 -5.66 -17.64
CA LEU A 23 13.05 -5.60 -18.42
C LEU A 23 12.82 -6.44 -19.69
N LEU A 24 13.64 -6.26 -20.72
CA LEU A 24 13.47 -6.89 -22.05
C LEU A 24 13.06 -8.38 -22.01
N VAL A 25 13.67 -9.16 -21.10
CA VAL A 25 13.37 -10.60 -20.90
C VAL A 25 12.95 -10.94 -19.47
N MET A 26 13.24 -10.08 -18.49
CA MET A 26 12.99 -10.34 -17.07
C MET A 26 11.89 -9.42 -16.52
N ARG A 27 11.28 -9.81 -15.41
CA ARG A 27 10.20 -9.03 -14.79
C ARG A 27 10.32 -9.11 -13.27
N PHE A 28 10.21 -7.96 -12.62
CA PHE A 28 10.08 -7.88 -11.17
C PHE A 28 8.68 -7.39 -10.82
N SER A 29 7.96 -8.16 -10.01
CA SER A 29 6.69 -7.70 -9.43
C SER A 29 6.72 -7.73 -7.93
N SER A 30 6.06 -6.76 -7.34
CA SER A 30 5.80 -6.68 -5.91
C SER A 30 4.35 -6.27 -5.69
N CYS A 31 3.83 -6.54 -4.49
CA CYS A 31 2.53 -6.06 -4.06
C CYS A 31 2.62 -5.49 -2.65
N VAL A 32 1.71 -4.56 -2.35
CA VAL A 32 1.43 -4.11 -0.99
C VAL A 32 -0.01 -4.47 -0.71
N ASP A 33 -0.20 -5.30 0.31
CA ASP A 33 -1.49 -5.80 0.75
C ASP A 33 -1.70 -5.46 2.22
N GLY A 34 -2.90 -4.98 2.57
CA GLY A 34 -3.29 -4.77 3.95
C GLY A 34 -4.14 -3.52 4.24
N GLN A 35 -4.28 -3.25 5.53
CA GLN A 35 -5.13 -2.19 6.10
C GLN A 35 -4.44 -0.82 6.01
N LEU A 36 -4.85 -0.02 5.03
CA LEU A 36 -4.27 1.30 4.77
C LEU A 36 -5.27 2.43 5.10
N CYS A 37 -4.78 3.49 5.74
CA CYS A 37 -5.53 4.74 5.88
C CYS A 37 -5.53 5.53 4.56
N LYS A 38 -6.42 6.53 4.43
CA LYS A 38 -6.56 7.30 3.18
C LYS A 38 -5.26 7.92 2.67
N SER A 39 -4.45 8.50 3.55
CA SER A 39 -3.16 9.10 3.18
C SER A 39 -2.16 8.05 2.68
N CYS A 40 -2.01 6.94 3.42
CA CYS A 40 -1.13 5.84 3.02
C CYS A 40 -1.60 5.15 1.74
N LEU A 41 -2.91 4.94 1.58
CA LEU A 41 -3.51 4.37 0.38
C LEU A 41 -3.18 5.24 -0.84
N HIS A 42 -3.40 6.55 -0.75
CA HIS A 42 -3.11 7.49 -1.83
C HIS A 42 -1.62 7.48 -2.23
N LYS A 43 -0.72 7.53 -1.23
CA LYS A 43 0.72 7.45 -1.46
C LYS A 43 1.12 6.14 -2.14
N THR A 44 0.59 5.01 -1.65
CA THR A 44 0.88 3.67 -2.20
C THR A 44 0.44 3.56 -3.65
N PHE A 45 -0.79 3.99 -3.93
CA PHE A 45 -1.35 4.00 -5.27
C PHE A 45 -0.45 4.75 -6.25
N TRP A 46 -0.09 6.00 -5.94
CA TRP A 46 0.73 6.80 -6.85
C TRP A 46 2.13 6.23 -7.02
N THR A 47 2.78 5.78 -5.94
CA THR A 47 4.12 5.17 -6.05
C THR A 47 4.09 3.96 -6.98
N MET A 48 3.19 3.00 -6.74
CA MET A 48 3.16 1.76 -7.53
C MET A 48 2.67 1.98 -8.95
N THR A 49 1.65 2.82 -9.13
CA THR A 49 1.09 3.10 -10.46
C THR A 49 2.07 3.90 -11.32
N MET A 50 2.81 4.86 -10.75
CA MET A 50 3.86 5.56 -11.47
C MET A 50 5.00 4.63 -11.88
N VAL A 51 5.40 3.70 -11.00
CA VAL A 51 6.39 2.68 -11.37
C VAL A 51 5.87 1.82 -12.52
N ASN A 52 4.61 1.38 -12.48
CA ASN A 52 3.99 0.63 -13.60
C ASN A 52 3.99 1.44 -14.90
N LEU A 53 3.63 2.73 -14.83
CA LEU A 53 3.53 3.62 -15.98
C LEU A 53 4.88 3.96 -16.62
N VAL A 54 5.98 3.97 -15.85
CA VAL A 54 7.31 4.31 -16.38
C VAL A 54 8.11 3.05 -16.68
N PHE A 55 8.09 2.07 -15.79
CA PHE A 55 8.98 0.90 -15.83
C PHE A 55 8.27 -0.41 -16.19
N GLY A 56 6.94 -0.44 -16.31
CA GLY A 56 6.22 -1.67 -16.63
C GLY A 56 6.29 -2.09 -18.10
N TRP A 57 6.74 -1.23 -19.02
CA TRP A 57 6.55 -1.46 -20.47
C TRP A 57 7.75 -2.09 -21.19
N TRP A 58 8.92 -2.18 -20.55
CA TRP A 58 10.16 -2.49 -21.26
C TRP A 58 10.37 -3.96 -21.62
N GLY A 59 9.43 -4.86 -21.26
CA GLY A 59 9.50 -6.29 -21.60
C GLY A 59 8.28 -6.73 -22.41
N ILE A 60 8.45 -7.70 -23.31
CA ILE A 60 7.37 -8.17 -24.21
C ILE A 60 6.14 -8.66 -23.42
N ILE A 61 6.36 -9.49 -22.41
CA ILE A 61 5.29 -9.98 -21.52
C ILE A 61 4.70 -8.81 -20.71
N SER A 62 5.56 -7.90 -20.27
CA SER A 62 5.16 -6.77 -19.41
C SER A 62 4.31 -5.74 -20.16
N LEU A 63 4.44 -5.60 -21.49
CA LEU A 63 3.53 -4.78 -22.30
C LEU A 63 2.06 -5.20 -22.17
N ILE A 64 1.81 -6.50 -21.99
CA ILE A 64 0.45 -7.05 -21.83
C ILE A 64 0.03 -7.04 -20.37
N VAL A 65 0.92 -7.36 -19.43
CA VAL A 65 0.56 -7.50 -18.00
C VAL A 65 0.39 -6.14 -17.30
N THR A 66 1.24 -5.16 -17.63
CA THR A 66 1.22 -3.83 -17.01
C THR A 66 -0.13 -3.09 -17.10
N PRO A 67 -0.88 -3.10 -18.23
CA PRO A 67 -2.20 -2.46 -18.25
C PRO A 67 -3.18 -3.08 -17.25
N PHE A 68 -3.14 -4.40 -17.03
CA PHE A 68 -4.01 -5.04 -16.02
C PHE A 68 -3.67 -4.57 -14.60
N PHE A 69 -2.38 -4.43 -14.25
CA PHE A 69 -1.99 -3.91 -12.94
C PHE A 69 -2.39 -2.45 -12.76
N ILE A 70 -2.24 -1.61 -13.80
CA ILE A 70 -2.69 -0.21 -13.76
C ILE A 70 -4.20 -0.14 -13.56
N LEU A 71 -4.98 -0.90 -14.34
CA LEU A 71 -6.44 -0.93 -14.23
C LEU A 71 -6.90 -1.40 -12.85
N ASN A 72 -6.31 -2.48 -12.31
CA ASN A 72 -6.64 -2.96 -10.97
C ASN A 72 -6.30 -1.93 -9.89
N ASN A 73 -5.13 -1.28 -9.98
CA ASN A 73 -4.75 -0.23 -9.03
C ASN A 73 -5.72 0.96 -9.10
N ILE A 74 -6.10 1.41 -10.30
CA ILE A 74 -7.06 2.51 -10.50
C ILE A 74 -8.42 2.13 -9.92
N TRP A 75 -8.95 0.95 -10.24
CA TRP A 75 -10.25 0.51 -9.73
C TRP A 75 -10.27 0.48 -8.20
N ARG A 76 -9.25 -0.13 -7.57
CA ARG A 76 -9.13 -0.18 -6.11
C ARG A 76 -8.97 1.21 -5.49
N TYR A 77 -8.24 2.10 -6.15
CA TYR A 77 -8.11 3.47 -5.69
C TYR A 77 -9.45 4.22 -5.74
N VAL A 78 -10.16 4.16 -6.88
CA VAL A 78 -11.45 4.83 -7.07
C VAL A 78 -12.51 4.29 -6.10
N ALA A 79 -12.56 2.97 -5.89
CA ALA A 79 -13.49 2.34 -4.95
C ALA A 79 -13.29 2.81 -3.49
N ASN A 80 -12.11 3.35 -3.16
CA ASN A 80 -11.76 3.80 -1.83
C ASN A 80 -11.58 5.33 -1.72
N LEU A 81 -11.92 6.11 -2.75
CA LEU A 81 -11.85 7.59 -2.69
C LEU A 81 -12.75 8.20 -1.61
N GLY A 82 -13.88 7.54 -1.34
CA GLY A 82 -14.89 7.95 -0.36
C GLY A 82 -14.51 7.69 1.11
N MET A 83 -13.32 7.17 1.41
CA MET A 83 -12.89 7.01 2.80
C MET A 83 -12.80 8.35 3.53
N GLU A 84 -13.09 8.35 4.82
CA GLU A 84 -12.77 9.48 5.69
C GLU A 84 -11.27 9.78 5.70
N PRO A 85 -10.87 11.06 5.81
CA PRO A 85 -9.47 11.44 5.96
C PRO A 85 -8.90 10.97 7.30
N VAL A 86 -7.58 10.97 7.40
CA VAL A 86 -6.88 10.71 8.66
C VAL A 86 -7.15 11.90 9.61
N PRO A 87 -7.56 11.66 10.87
CA PRO A 87 -7.73 12.73 11.85
C PRO A 87 -6.41 13.50 12.06
N LEU A 88 -6.49 14.81 12.29
CA LEU A 88 -5.29 15.64 12.51
C LEU A 88 -4.65 15.40 13.89
N ASP A 89 -5.45 14.97 14.84
CA ASP A 89 -5.09 14.59 16.20
C ASP A 89 -4.74 13.10 16.32
N ALA A 90 -4.59 12.39 15.20
CA ALA A 90 -4.34 10.97 15.21
C ALA A 90 -2.91 10.65 15.70
N THR A 91 -2.83 10.10 16.91
CA THR A 91 -1.55 9.69 17.53
C THR A 91 -1.05 8.37 16.95
N TYR A 92 0.28 8.18 16.97
CA TYR A 92 0.92 6.89 16.76
C TYR A 92 0.67 5.97 17.95
N LEU A 93 0.83 4.66 17.75
CA LEU A 93 0.88 3.72 18.87
C LEU A 93 2.09 4.02 19.75
N GLU A 94 1.85 4.53 20.95
CA GLU A 94 2.88 4.61 21.98
C GLU A 94 3.08 3.22 22.58
N LEU A 95 4.30 2.70 22.51
CA LEU A 95 4.69 1.47 23.17
C LEU A 95 4.90 1.81 24.66
N THR A 96 3.86 1.63 25.48
CA THR A 96 3.97 1.88 26.92
C THR A 96 4.82 0.80 27.59
N ASP A 97 5.53 1.16 28.66
CA ASP A 97 6.35 0.22 29.43
C ASP A 97 5.55 -1.00 29.91
N GLU A 98 4.26 -0.79 30.23
CA GLU A 98 3.31 -1.84 30.60
C GLU A 98 3.07 -2.85 29.46
N VAL A 99 2.97 -2.38 28.22
CA VAL A 99 2.82 -3.25 27.05
C VAL A 99 4.10 -4.03 26.83
N ILE A 100 5.27 -3.39 26.95
CA ILE A 100 6.59 -4.03 26.80
C ILE A 100 6.74 -5.19 27.79
N GLU A 101 6.42 -4.96 29.06
CA GLU A 101 6.50 -5.98 30.11
C GLU A 101 5.59 -7.18 29.80
N ARG A 102 4.40 -6.92 29.23
CA ARG A 102 3.41 -7.96 28.91
C ARG A 102 3.78 -8.85 27.72
N ILE A 103 4.56 -8.35 26.76
CA ILE A 103 5.00 -9.14 25.59
C ILE A 103 6.40 -9.73 25.79
N ASN A 104 7.13 -9.35 26.83
CA ASN A 104 8.48 -9.86 27.06
C ASN A 104 8.40 -11.28 27.68
N PRO A 105 8.78 -12.35 26.96
CA PRO A 105 8.76 -13.70 27.51
C PRO A 105 9.93 -13.97 28.46
N PHE A 106 10.77 -12.96 28.74
CA PHE A 106 11.99 -13.05 29.53
C PHE A 106 11.96 -12.20 30.83
N VAL A 107 10.79 -11.68 31.22
CA VAL A 107 10.54 -11.10 32.56
C VAL A 107 9.75 -12.09 33.41
#